data_AF-A0A832SWZ5-F1
#
_entry.id   AF-A0A832SWZ5-F1
#
_cell.length_a   1.000
_cell.length_b   1.000
_cell.length_c   1.000
_cell.angle_alpha   90.00
_cell.angle_beta   90.00
_cell.angle_gamma   90.00
#
_symmetry.space_group_name_H-M   'P 1'
#
loop_
_entity.id
_entity.type
_entity.pdbx_description
1 polymer ?
#
loop_
_entity_poly.entity_id
_entity_poly.type
_entity_poly.pdbx_seq_one_letter_code
_entity_poly.pdbx_strand_id
1 'polypeptide(L)'
;MPSSINEFRNHQYRVFLAEPYLKLDLQKEIDWHKEHLRKLNIMAKDPSLFHRSRTSHRIEDHHHRHFKEHVLESIPFHERILGEHERRLKTVLDIMPEDIYRKLRSITVKLKTVPDYMVFDRISKRFFFLVEKPTPEKEKWSNFVKKKGLAEVMFLE
;
A
#
# COMPACT_ATOMS: atom_id res chain seq x y z
N MET A 1 28.52 11.56 5.04
CA MET A 1 27.44 11.04 4.16
C MET A 1 26.35 12.12 4.09
N PRO A 2 25.28 12.01 3.28
CA PRO A 2 24.16 12.94 3.42
C PRO A 2 23.59 12.92 4.84
N SER A 3 23.30 14.11 5.36
CA SER A 3 22.89 14.35 6.74
C SER A 3 21.36 14.41 6.92
N SER A 4 20.63 14.55 5.82
CA SER A 4 19.17 14.70 5.87
C SER A 4 18.49 14.25 4.58
N ILE A 5 17.24 13.77 4.71
CA ILE A 5 16.37 13.48 3.56
C ILE A 5 16.15 14.71 2.66
N ASN A 6 16.30 15.93 3.19
CA ASN A 6 16.13 17.16 2.42
C ASN A 6 17.17 17.31 1.30
N GLU A 7 18.36 16.75 1.45
CA GLU A 7 19.39 16.75 0.40
C GLU A 7 18.93 15.99 -0.87
N PHE A 8 18.00 15.04 -0.70
CA PHE A 8 17.39 14.28 -1.79
C PHE A 8 16.09 14.89 -2.32
N ARG A 9 15.60 16.01 -1.77
CA ARG A 9 14.37 16.65 -2.25
C ARG A 9 14.67 17.67 -3.36
N ASN A 10 15.16 17.17 -4.49
CA ASN A 10 15.55 18.01 -5.62
C ASN A 10 15.07 17.41 -6.96
N HIS A 11 15.45 18.04 -8.09
CA HIS A 11 14.98 17.65 -9.41
C HIS A 11 15.50 16.26 -9.87
N GLN A 12 16.65 15.81 -9.36
CA GLN A 12 17.26 14.53 -9.70
C GLN A 12 16.54 13.37 -9.03
N TYR A 13 16.12 13.52 -7.78
CA TYR A 13 15.57 12.42 -6.99
C TYR A 13 14.06 12.53 -6.81
N ARG A 14 13.36 11.39 -6.84
CA ARG A 14 12.00 11.27 -6.31
C ARG A 14 12.06 10.54 -4.98
N VAL A 15 11.56 11.19 -3.94
CA VAL A 15 11.55 10.64 -2.58
C VAL A 15 10.13 10.24 -2.21
N PHE A 16 9.99 9.03 -1.67
CA PHE A 16 8.74 8.48 -1.18
C PHE A 16 8.94 7.94 0.23
N LEU A 17 7.93 8.07 1.10
CA LEU A 17 7.87 7.24 2.30
C LEU A 17 7.78 5.78 1.85
N ALA A 18 8.58 4.89 2.44
CA ALA A 18 8.62 3.49 1.99
C ALA A 18 7.44 2.66 2.52
N GLU A 19 6.96 2.97 3.73
CA GLU A 19 5.91 2.22 4.42
C GLU A 19 4.65 1.97 3.56
N PRO A 20 4.04 2.97 2.90
CA PRO A 20 2.82 2.77 2.13
C PRO A 20 2.97 1.86 0.92
N TYR A 21 4.21 1.58 0.49
CA TYR A 21 4.51 0.76 -0.69
C TYR A 21 4.97 -0.65 -0.32
N LEU A 22 5.73 -0.78 0.78
CA LEU A 22 6.36 -2.05 1.16
C LEU A 22 5.63 -2.80 2.27
N LYS A 23 4.87 -2.12 3.14
CA LYS A 23 4.20 -2.76 4.28
C LYS A 23 2.91 -3.46 3.87
N LEU A 24 2.21 -2.92 2.88
CA LEU A 24 0.96 -3.47 2.36
C LEU A 24 1.21 -4.34 1.13
N ASP A 25 0.42 -5.39 0.99
CA ASP A 25 0.34 -6.12 -0.25
C ASP A 25 -0.54 -5.40 -1.26
N LEU A 26 -0.01 -4.39 -1.94
CA LEU A 26 -0.80 -3.54 -2.83
C LEU A 26 -1.60 -4.35 -3.87
N GLN A 27 -1.03 -5.41 -4.45
CA GLN A 27 -1.76 -6.25 -5.40
C GLN A 27 -2.95 -6.95 -4.72
N LYS A 28 -2.71 -7.57 -3.57
CA LYS A 28 -3.76 -8.25 -2.81
C LYS A 28 -4.83 -7.28 -2.29
N GLU A 29 -4.45 -6.10 -1.84
CA GLU A 29 -5.38 -5.03 -1.42
C GLU A 29 -6.25 -4.59 -2.62
N ILE A 30 -5.65 -4.41 -3.80
CA ILE A 30 -6.36 -4.10 -5.05
C ILE A 30 -7.37 -5.21 -5.37
N ASP A 31 -6.96 -6.47 -5.32
CA ASP A 31 -7.82 -7.61 -5.63
C ASP A 31 -8.99 -7.71 -4.64
N TRP A 32 -8.73 -7.50 -3.35
CA TRP A 32 -9.74 -7.44 -2.31
C TRP A 32 -10.74 -6.30 -2.50
N HIS A 33 -10.27 -5.10 -2.84
CA HIS A 33 -11.15 -3.97 -3.11
C HIS A 33 -11.99 -4.17 -4.37
N LYS A 34 -11.42 -4.73 -5.45
CA LYS A 34 -12.16 -5.07 -6.67
C LYS A 34 -13.28 -6.06 -6.39
N GLU A 35 -12.98 -7.13 -5.64
CA GLU A 35 -13.98 -8.13 -5.27
C GLU A 35 -15.05 -7.54 -4.33
N HIS A 36 -14.65 -6.70 -3.38
CA HIS A 36 -15.59 -6.05 -2.48
C HIS A 36 -16.55 -5.09 -3.23
N LEU A 37 -16.01 -4.23 -4.09
CA LEU A 37 -16.81 -3.34 -4.94
C LEU A 37 -17.76 -4.11 -5.86
N ARG A 38 -17.32 -5.25 -6.40
CA ARG A 38 -18.20 -6.14 -7.18
C ARG A 38 -19.42 -6.57 -6.36
N LYS A 39 -19.22 -7.00 -5.11
CA LYS A 39 -20.30 -7.40 -4.20
C LYS A 39 -21.21 -6.22 -3.85
N LEU A 40 -20.65 -5.07 -3.49
CA LEU A 40 -21.43 -3.88 -3.16
C LEU A 40 -22.29 -3.41 -4.34
N ASN A 41 -21.75 -3.41 -5.57
CA ASN A 41 -22.50 -3.04 -6.75
C ASN A 41 -23.64 -4.02 -7.08
N ILE A 42 -23.47 -5.31 -6.78
CA ILE A 42 -24.57 -6.29 -6.87
C ILE A 42 -25.65 -5.96 -5.83
N MET A 43 -25.27 -5.71 -4.58
CA MET A 43 -26.20 -5.36 -3.50
C MET A 43 -26.90 -4.01 -3.72
N ALA A 44 -26.22 -3.03 -4.32
CA ALA A 44 -26.81 -1.75 -4.68
C ALA A 44 -27.93 -1.88 -5.72
N LYS A 45 -27.80 -2.85 -6.63
CA LYS A 45 -28.82 -3.16 -7.66
C LYS A 45 -29.95 -4.03 -7.11
N ASP A 46 -29.65 -4.92 -6.17
CA ASP A 46 -30.61 -5.78 -5.51
C ASP A 46 -30.42 -5.73 -3.97
N PRO A 47 -31.10 -4.78 -3.29
CA PRO A 47 -31.00 -4.59 -1.85
C PRO A 47 -31.42 -5.82 -1.03
N SER A 48 -32.21 -6.73 -1.60
CA SER A 48 -32.63 -7.96 -0.90
C SER A 48 -31.45 -8.88 -0.55
N LEU A 49 -30.31 -8.71 -1.23
CA LEU A 49 -29.10 -9.49 -1.00
C LEU A 49 -28.29 -9.02 0.23
N PHE A 50 -28.56 -7.83 0.76
CA PHE A 50 -27.83 -7.25 1.88
C PHE A 50 -28.22 -7.86 3.24
N HIS A 51 -29.43 -8.41 3.37
CA HIS A 51 -29.93 -9.08 4.59
C HIS A 51 -30.64 -10.39 4.25
N ARG A 52 -29.89 -11.50 4.22
CA ARG A 52 -30.46 -12.87 4.17
C ARG A 52 -30.79 -13.44 5.56
N SER A 53 -30.87 -12.61 6.61
CA SER A 53 -31.34 -13.04 7.94
C SER A 53 -32.86 -12.88 8.04
N ARG A 54 -33.52 -14.00 8.34
CA ARG A 54 -34.97 -14.20 8.40
C ARG A 54 -35.70 -13.26 9.37
N THR A 55 -36.97 -13.00 9.01
CA THR A 55 -38.16 -12.83 9.88
C THR A 55 -38.21 -11.67 10.88
N SER A 56 -38.94 -10.60 10.52
CA SER A 56 -40.20 -10.21 11.18
C SER A 56 -40.74 -8.91 10.56
N HIS A 57 -42.06 -8.77 10.54
CA HIS A 57 -42.80 -7.77 9.75
C HIS A 57 -42.76 -6.35 10.34
N ARG A 58 -41.60 -5.68 10.24
CA ARG A 58 -41.47 -4.21 10.22
C ARG A 58 -40.09 -3.84 9.69
N ILE A 59 -40.04 -3.32 8.47
CA ILE A 59 -38.82 -2.75 7.88
C ILE A 59 -38.72 -1.32 8.42
N GLU A 60 -38.05 -1.17 9.55
CA GLU A 60 -37.84 0.13 10.21
C GLU A 60 -36.75 0.94 9.47
N ASP A 61 -36.80 2.27 9.56
CA ASP A 61 -35.85 3.24 8.96
C ASP A 61 -34.37 2.87 9.20
N HIS A 62 -34.10 2.11 10.26
CA HIS A 62 -32.80 1.53 10.59
C HIS A 62 -32.23 0.64 9.46
N HIS A 63 -33.06 -0.18 8.79
CA HIS A 63 -32.59 -1.04 7.69
C HIS A 63 -32.17 -0.23 6.46
N HIS A 64 -32.91 0.85 6.14
CA HIS A 64 -32.56 1.75 5.06
C HIS A 64 -31.27 2.52 5.35
N ARG A 65 -31.11 2.98 6.60
CA ARG A 65 -29.88 3.64 7.06
C ARG A 65 -28.68 2.70 6.98
N HIS A 66 -28.80 1.48 7.50
CA HIS A 66 -27.73 0.48 7.47
C HIS A 66 -27.35 0.09 6.03
N PHE A 67 -28.32 -0.09 5.12
CA PHE A 67 -28.05 -0.33 3.70
C PHE A 67 -27.32 0.86 3.05
N LYS A 68 -27.77 2.08 3.33
CA LYS A 68 -27.12 3.29 2.82
C LYS A 68 -25.66 3.38 3.28
N GLU A 69 -25.40 3.25 4.58
CA GLU A 69 -24.06 3.38 5.17
C GLU A 69 -23.09 2.28 4.67
N HIS A 70 -23.54 1.03 4.68
CA HIS A 70 -22.65 -0.12 4.39
C HIS A 70 -22.61 -0.54 2.92
N VAL A 71 -23.54 -0.06 2.09
CA VAL A 71 -23.56 -0.36 0.65
C VAL A 71 -23.32 0.91 -0.15
N LEU A 72 -24.24 1.85 -0.11
CA LEU A 72 -24.21 3.02 -1.00
C LEU A 72 -23.04 3.96 -0.71
N GLU A 73 -22.78 4.24 0.56
CA GLU A 73 -21.67 5.12 0.99
C GLU A 73 -20.32 4.38 0.97
N SER A 74 -20.34 3.05 1.08
CA SER A 74 -19.12 2.22 1.02
C SER A 74 -18.54 2.11 -0.40
N ILE A 75 -19.37 2.18 -1.46
CA ILE A 75 -18.89 2.16 -2.86
C ILE A 75 -17.88 3.29 -3.14
N PRO A 76 -18.22 4.59 -3.03
CA PRO A 76 -17.28 5.66 -3.35
C PRO A 76 -16.06 5.67 -2.42
N PHE A 77 -16.20 5.20 -1.18
CA PHE A 77 -15.08 5.03 -0.26
C PHE A 77 -14.06 4.01 -0.79
N HIS A 78 -14.54 2.83 -1.20
CA HIS A 78 -13.67 1.77 -1.71
C HIS A 78 -13.10 2.07 -3.11
N GLU A 79 -13.84 2.79 -3.96
CA GLU A 79 -13.33 3.26 -5.26
C GLU A 79 -12.14 4.21 -5.08
N ARG A 80 -12.23 5.13 -4.11
CA ARG A 80 -11.14 6.06 -3.79
C ARG A 80 -9.88 5.31 -3.32
N ILE A 81 -10.04 4.34 -2.42
CA ILE A 81 -8.92 3.54 -1.91
C ILE A 81 -8.30 2.69 -3.02
N LEU A 82 -9.13 2.03 -3.83
CA LEU A 82 -8.68 1.25 -4.97
C LEU A 82 -7.82 2.10 -5.93
N GLY A 83 -8.32 3.28 -6.32
CA GLY A 83 -7.57 4.18 -7.19
C GLY A 83 -6.28 4.72 -6.57
N GLU A 84 -6.20 4.82 -5.24
CA GLU A 84 -4.95 5.14 -4.54
C GLU A 84 -3.96 3.96 -4.57
N HIS A 85 -4.42 2.75 -4.27
CA HIS A 85 -3.56 1.56 -4.29
C HIS A 85 -3.04 1.23 -5.70
N GLU A 86 -3.88 1.35 -6.73
CA GLU A 86 -3.47 1.17 -8.12
C GLU A 86 -2.39 2.19 -8.53
N ARG A 87 -2.54 3.46 -8.14
CA ARG A 87 -1.51 4.49 -8.39
C ARG A 87 -0.21 4.20 -7.66
N ARG A 88 -0.26 3.74 -6.41
CA ARG A 88 0.94 3.36 -5.64
C ARG A 88 1.62 2.14 -6.24
N LEU A 89 0.86 1.12 -6.63
CA LEU A 89 1.41 -0.08 -7.27
C LEU A 89 2.09 0.27 -8.59
N LYS A 90 1.42 1.04 -9.44
CA LYS A 90 2.02 1.55 -10.68
C LYS A 90 3.32 2.31 -10.39
N THR A 91 3.31 3.22 -9.42
CA THR A 91 4.49 4.00 -9.05
C THR A 91 5.67 3.13 -8.64
N VAL A 92 5.45 2.10 -7.81
CA VAL A 92 6.56 1.23 -7.38
C VAL A 92 7.06 0.35 -8.52
N LEU A 93 6.18 -0.17 -9.38
CA LEU A 93 6.57 -0.98 -10.54
C LEU A 93 7.25 -0.15 -11.65
N ASP A 94 6.97 1.15 -11.74
CA ASP A 94 7.70 2.08 -12.61
C ASP A 94 9.13 2.35 -12.09
N ILE A 95 9.40 2.13 -10.79
CA ILE A 95 10.67 2.43 -10.12
C ILE A 95 11.55 1.18 -9.98
N MET A 96 10.96 0.02 -9.74
CA MET A 96 11.69 -1.23 -9.51
C MET A 96 11.02 -2.42 -10.21
N PRO A 97 11.81 -3.42 -10.65
CA PRO A 97 11.25 -4.66 -11.21
C PRO A 97 10.30 -5.37 -10.23
N GLU A 98 9.25 -5.98 -10.76
CA GLU A 98 8.22 -6.64 -9.96
C GLU A 98 8.78 -7.78 -9.08
N ASP A 99 9.73 -8.55 -9.59
CA ASP A 99 10.34 -9.65 -8.85
C ASP A 99 11.12 -9.14 -7.63
N ILE A 100 11.80 -7.99 -7.75
CA ILE A 100 12.48 -7.31 -6.65
C ILE A 100 11.47 -6.77 -5.65
N TYR A 101 10.41 -6.12 -6.12
CA TYR A 101 9.32 -5.63 -5.26
C TYR A 101 8.73 -6.77 -4.40
N ARG A 102 8.38 -7.91 -5.01
CA ARG A 102 7.84 -9.09 -4.32
C ARG A 102 8.82 -9.64 -3.28
N LYS A 103 10.12 -9.71 -3.59
CA LYS A 103 11.16 -10.16 -2.65
C LYS A 103 11.32 -9.20 -1.46
N LEU A 104 11.37 -7.88 -1.71
CA LEU A 104 11.46 -6.86 -0.66
C LEU A 104 10.25 -6.91 0.27
N ARG A 105 9.05 -6.99 -0.30
CA ARG A 105 7.79 -7.23 0.41
C ARG A 105 7.85 -8.46 1.32
N SER A 106 8.30 -9.60 0.81
CA SER A 106 8.43 -10.84 1.59
C SER A 106 9.35 -10.65 2.81
N ILE A 107 10.47 -9.95 2.62
CA ILE A 107 11.42 -9.62 3.70
C ILE A 107 10.76 -8.68 4.71
N THR A 108 10.09 -7.62 4.25
CA THR A 108 9.37 -6.66 5.09
C THR A 108 8.30 -7.33 5.94
N VAL A 109 7.49 -8.22 5.37
CA VAL A 109 6.46 -8.96 6.11
C VAL A 109 7.09 -9.86 7.16
N LYS A 110 8.17 -10.57 6.81
CA LYS A 110 8.88 -11.46 7.73
C LYS A 110 9.53 -10.72 8.89
N LEU A 111 10.15 -9.58 8.62
CA LEU A 111 10.88 -8.79 9.61
C LEU A 111 10.01 -7.72 10.29
N LYS A 112 8.77 -7.54 9.83
CA LYS A 112 7.81 -6.52 10.31
C LYS A 112 8.40 -5.12 10.37
N THR A 113 9.26 -4.79 9.41
CA THR A 113 9.97 -3.51 9.37
C THR A 113 10.25 -3.07 7.93
N VAL A 114 10.44 -1.77 7.75
CA VAL A 114 10.68 -1.09 6.49
C VAL A 114 11.73 0.01 6.69
N PRO A 115 12.45 0.41 5.63
CA PRO A 115 13.22 1.64 5.65
C PRO A 115 12.29 2.85 5.78
N ASP A 116 12.85 4.03 6.05
CA ASP A 116 12.06 5.25 6.16
C ASP A 116 11.61 5.75 4.78
N TYR A 117 12.54 5.77 3.82
CA TYR A 117 12.29 6.29 2.49
C TYR A 117 12.77 5.35 1.39
N MET A 118 12.06 5.42 0.27
CA MET A 118 12.46 4.90 -1.03
C MET A 118 12.81 6.09 -1.92
N VAL A 119 13.98 6.05 -2.54
CA VAL A 119 14.45 7.10 -3.42
C VAL A 119 14.69 6.53 -4.80
N PHE A 120 14.23 7.26 -5.82
CA PHE A 120 14.49 6.97 -7.23
C PHE A 120 15.33 8.08 -7.84
N ASP A 121 16.52 7.74 -8.32
CA ASP A 121 17.38 8.63 -9.09
C ASP A 121 16.92 8.64 -10.55
N ARG A 122 16.41 9.79 -11.00
CA ARG A 122 15.88 9.96 -12.36
C ARG A 122 16.97 9.92 -13.42
N ILE A 123 18.22 10.23 -13.08
CA ILE A 123 19.35 10.28 -14.01
C ILE A 123 19.88 8.86 -14.22
N SER A 124 20.27 8.18 -13.13
CA SER A 124 20.82 6.82 -13.23
C SER A 124 19.74 5.73 -13.43
N LYS A 125 18.45 6.06 -13.26
CA LYS A 125 17.32 5.12 -13.26
C LYS A 125 17.45 4.03 -12.21
N ARG A 126 18.14 4.33 -11.10
CA ARG A 126 18.34 3.40 -9.98
C ARG A 126 17.49 3.81 -8.80
N PHE A 127 17.10 2.84 -7.99
CA PHE A 127 16.43 3.09 -6.72
C PHE A 127 17.29 2.60 -5.55
N PHE A 128 17.11 3.24 -4.40
CA PHE A 128 17.76 2.87 -3.15
C PHE A 128 16.89 3.26 -1.96
N PHE A 129 17.24 2.77 -0.78
CA PHE A 129 16.51 3.05 0.45
C PHE A 129 17.32 3.92 1.40
N LEU A 130 16.62 4.75 2.16
CA LEU A 130 17.20 5.57 3.22
C LEU A 130 16.62 5.22 4.58
N VAL A 131 17.48 5.24 5.59
CA VAL A 131 17.14 5.05 7.00
C VAL A 131 17.66 6.26 7.79
N GLU A 132 16.76 7.03 8.40
CA GLU A 132 17.13 8.20 9.23
C GLU A 132 17.50 7.80 10.65
N LYS A 133 16.85 6.77 11.19
CA LYS A 133 17.08 6.30 12.56
C LYS A 133 17.32 4.80 12.53
N PRO A 134 18.58 4.35 12.51
CA PRO A 134 18.89 2.92 12.50
C PRO A 134 18.43 2.29 13.82
N THR A 135 17.36 1.50 13.74
CA THR A 135 16.98 0.57 14.81
C THR A 135 17.52 -0.81 14.50
N PRO A 136 17.68 -1.71 15.49
CA PRO A 136 18.16 -3.08 15.24
C PRO A 136 17.35 -3.81 14.16
N GLU A 137 16.04 -3.58 14.09
CA GLU A 137 15.17 -4.17 13.06
C GLU A 137 15.48 -3.61 11.68
N LYS A 138 15.64 -2.28 11.55
CA LYS A 138 15.96 -1.63 10.28
C LYS A 138 17.35 -2.01 9.79
N GLU A 139 18.33 -2.14 10.68
CA GLU A 139 19.66 -2.65 10.33
C GLU A 139 19.59 -4.10 9.85
N LYS A 140 18.86 -4.95 10.58
CA LYS A 140 18.65 -6.36 10.18
C LYS A 140 17.99 -6.45 8.80
N TRP A 141 16.97 -5.65 8.54
CA TRP A 141 16.31 -5.58 7.23
C TRP A 141 17.28 -5.10 6.15
N SER A 142 17.99 -4.00 6.40
CA SER A 142 18.95 -3.41 5.47
C SER A 142 20.07 -4.39 5.10
N ASN A 143 20.62 -5.09 6.10
CA ASN A 143 21.64 -6.12 5.90
C ASN A 143 21.11 -7.31 5.10
N PHE A 144 19.87 -7.73 5.34
CA PHE A 144 19.26 -8.82 4.59
C PHE A 144 19.04 -8.44 3.11
N VAL A 145 18.55 -7.22 2.86
CA VAL A 145 18.33 -6.67 1.52
C VAL A 145 19.65 -6.51 0.75
N LYS A 146 20.69 -5.95 1.40
CA LYS A 146 22.04 -5.84 0.84
C LYS A 146 22.66 -7.20 0.54
N LYS A 147 22.63 -8.14 1.48
CA LYS A 147 23.19 -9.49 1.32
C LYS A 147 22.53 -10.26 0.17
N LYS A 148 21.24 -10.00 -0.10
CA LYS A 148 20.49 -10.59 -1.20
C LYS A 148 20.68 -9.85 -2.53
N GLY A 149 21.44 -8.76 -2.56
CA GLY A 149 21.67 -7.96 -3.76
C GLY A 149 20.40 -7.30 -4.31
N LEU A 150 19.39 -7.04 -3.46
CA LEU A 150 18.09 -6.55 -3.92
C LEU A 150 18.06 -5.03 -4.10
N ALA A 151 18.75 -4.30 -3.23
CA ALA A 151 18.80 -2.84 -3.28
C ALA A 151 19.97 -2.31 -2.47
N GLU A 152 20.41 -1.11 -2.84
CA GLU A 152 21.28 -0.29 -2.00
C GLU A 152 20.48 0.30 -0.83
N VAL A 153 21.11 0.39 0.34
CA VAL A 153 20.53 1.03 1.53
C VAL A 153 21.56 1.95 2.15
N MET A 154 21.20 3.21 2.35
CA MET A 154 22.05 4.23 2.94
C MET A 154 21.44 4.70 4.26
N PHE A 155 22.30 4.93 5.24
CA PHE A 155 21.93 5.47 6.55
C PHE A 155 22.27 6.96 6.55
N LEU A 156 21.35 7.77 7.04
CA LEU A 156 21.61 9.20 7.27
C LEU A 156 22.26 9.36 8.65
N GLU A 157 23.19 10.31 8.76
CA GLU A 157 23.93 10.64 9.99
C GLU A 157 23.11 11.50 10.95
#